data_AF-A0A1D2W8M0-F1
#
_entry.id   AF-A0A1D2W8M0-F1
#
_cell.length_a   1.000
_cell.length_b   1.000
_cell.length_c   1.000
_cell.angle_alpha   90.00
_cell.angle_beta   90.00
_cell.angle_gamma   90.00
#
_symmetry.space_group_name_H-M   'P 1'
#
loop_
_entity.id
_entity.type
_entity.pdbx_description
1 polymer ?
#
loop_
_entity_poly.entity_id
_entity_poly.type
_entity_poly.pdbx_seq_one_letter_code
_entity_poly.pdbx_strand_id
1 'polypeptide(L)'
;MALNLGDLHIRSPAFGSLERIPERYVYDGDNISPPVDWSGAPPDTKEFALICHDPDAPLPYGFTHWVVYGIPADIAGIGEGEGKKAFTEGTTGYGEQGWGGPAPPPGHGPHHYYFWLYALDTVLNLKPGLTREQLLDAIADHVTVQARLVGIYEL
;
A
#
# COMPACT_ATOMS: atom_id res chain seq x y z
N MET A 1 14.77 10.12 16.54
CA MET A 1 13.84 9.20 15.87
C MET A 1 13.69 7.98 16.76
N ALA A 2 12.54 7.81 17.42
CA ALA A 2 12.28 6.62 18.22
C ALA A 2 11.97 5.45 17.27
N LEU A 3 12.68 4.33 17.42
CA LEU A 3 12.34 3.09 16.73
C LEU A 3 11.19 2.44 17.49
N ASN A 4 9.96 2.62 17.01
CA ASN A 4 8.81 1.91 17.55
C ASN A 4 8.73 0.51 16.92
N LEU A 5 9.22 -0.47 17.68
CA LEU A 5 9.17 -1.90 17.34
C LEU A 5 7.82 -2.49 17.76
N GLY A 6 6.72 -1.98 17.18
CA GLY A 6 5.37 -2.51 17.45
C GLY A 6 5.08 -3.80 16.67
N ASP A 7 4.11 -4.58 17.13
CA ASP A 7 3.70 -5.87 16.55
C ASP A 7 2.77 -5.74 15.33
N LEU A 8 2.86 -4.63 14.58
CA LEU A 8 2.02 -4.44 13.40
C LEU A 8 2.43 -5.43 12.31
N HIS A 9 1.45 -6.17 11.80
CA HIS A 9 1.64 -7.14 10.73
C HIS A 9 0.63 -6.89 9.61
N ILE A 10 1.08 -6.98 8.36
CA ILE A 10 0.23 -6.97 7.16
C ILE A 10 0.46 -8.26 6.37
N ARG A 11 -0.61 -8.81 5.80
CA ARG A 11 -0.60 -9.99 4.92
C ARG A 11 -1.64 -9.84 3.81
N SER A 12 -1.56 -10.70 2.81
CA SER A 12 -2.62 -10.89 1.83
C SER A 12 -3.10 -12.35 1.87
N PRO A 13 -4.41 -12.62 1.86
CA PRO A 13 -4.92 -13.95 1.59
C PRO A 13 -4.58 -14.48 0.19
N ALA A 14 -4.19 -13.60 -0.74
CA ALA A 14 -3.98 -13.95 -2.14
C ALA A 14 -2.54 -14.33 -2.49
N PHE A 15 -1.55 -13.92 -1.68
CA PHE A 15 -0.13 -14.26 -1.87
C PHE A 15 0.66 -14.09 -0.57
N GLY A 16 1.67 -14.93 -0.37
CA GLY A 16 2.64 -14.83 0.71
C GLY A 16 3.77 -13.82 0.45
N SER A 17 4.63 -13.63 1.45
CA SER A 17 5.81 -12.78 1.32
C SER A 17 6.79 -13.35 0.29
N LEU A 18 7.22 -12.52 -0.65
CA LEU A 18 8.07 -12.86 -1.80
C LEU A 18 7.45 -13.93 -2.71
N GLU A 19 6.13 -14.10 -2.67
CA GLU A 19 5.41 -14.96 -3.61
C GLU A 19 4.85 -14.16 -4.78
N ARG A 20 4.60 -14.86 -5.89
CA ARG A 20 4.08 -14.26 -7.12
C ARG A 20 2.68 -13.68 -6.88
N ILE A 21 2.50 -12.39 -7.19
CA ILE A 21 1.20 -11.74 -7.20
C ILE A 21 0.35 -12.37 -8.32
N PRO A 22 -0.87 -12.85 -8.02
CA PRO A 22 -1.73 -13.46 -9.03
C PRO A 22 -2.09 -12.52 -10.19
N GLU A 23 -2.18 -13.08 -11.40
CA GLU A 23 -2.45 -12.38 -12.67
C GLU A 23 -3.64 -11.43 -12.61
N ARG A 24 -4.69 -11.77 -11.86
CA ARG A 24 -5.87 -10.92 -11.75
C ARG A 24 -5.59 -9.54 -11.13
N TYR A 25 -4.52 -9.40 -10.35
CA TYR A 25 -4.15 -8.14 -9.72
C TYR A 25 -3.19 -7.30 -10.55
N VAL A 26 -2.70 -7.82 -11.69
CA VAL A 26 -1.76 -7.09 -12.56
C VAL A 26 -2.48 -6.15 -13.51
N TYR A 27 -1.76 -5.16 -14.04
CA TYR A 27 -2.35 -4.06 -14.79
C TYR A 27 -3.08 -4.53 -16.06
N ASP A 28 -2.49 -5.47 -16.79
CA ASP A 28 -3.08 -6.07 -18.00
C ASP A 28 -4.01 -7.28 -17.69
N GLY A 29 -4.22 -7.59 -16.41
CA GLY A 29 -5.17 -8.60 -15.93
C GLY A 29 -6.55 -8.00 -15.66
N ASP A 30 -7.18 -8.38 -14.54
CA ASP A 30 -8.44 -7.76 -14.11
C ASP A 30 -8.20 -6.36 -13.50
N ASN A 31 -6.94 -6.03 -13.17
CA ASN A 31 -6.50 -4.78 -12.55
C ASN A 31 -7.33 -4.38 -11.32
N ILE A 32 -7.63 -5.36 -10.47
CA ILE A 32 -8.30 -5.15 -9.17
C ILE A 32 -7.26 -5.17 -8.05
N SER A 33 -7.52 -4.42 -6.96
CA SER A 33 -6.60 -4.43 -5.81
C SER A 33 -6.62 -5.80 -5.11
N PRO A 34 -5.46 -6.34 -4.69
CA PRO A 34 -5.44 -7.55 -3.87
C PRO A 34 -6.05 -7.28 -2.48
N PRO A 35 -6.65 -8.30 -1.85
CA PRO A 35 -7.07 -8.18 -0.47
C PRO A 35 -5.84 -8.05 0.45
N VAL A 36 -5.91 -7.19 1.44
CA VAL A 36 -4.88 -7.05 2.48
C VAL A 36 -5.52 -7.05 3.86
N ASP A 37 -4.93 -7.77 4.80
CA ASP A 37 -5.34 -7.81 6.19
C ASP A 37 -4.18 -7.38 7.08
N TRP A 38 -4.49 -6.78 8.23
CA TRP A 38 -3.50 -6.47 9.24
C TRP A 38 -3.98 -6.75 10.66
N SER A 39 -3.01 -6.85 11.57
CA SER A 39 -3.23 -7.13 12.98
C SER A 39 -2.09 -6.55 13.82
N GLY A 40 -2.28 -6.47 15.14
CA GLY A 40 -1.25 -5.98 16.06
C GLY A 40 -1.03 -4.47 16.03
N ALA A 41 -2.05 -3.71 15.60
CA ALA A 41 -1.99 -2.26 15.66
C ALA A 41 -1.87 -1.76 17.11
N PRO A 42 -1.03 -0.75 17.39
CA PRO A 42 -0.94 -0.12 18.70
C PRO A 42 -2.30 0.39 19.18
N PRO A 43 -2.63 0.30 20.49
CA PRO A 43 -3.92 0.73 21.02
C PRO A 43 -4.24 2.22 20.80
N ASP A 44 -3.23 3.05 20.59
CA ASP A 44 -3.34 4.49 20.33
C ASP A 44 -3.53 4.85 18.86
N THR A 45 -3.51 3.86 17.95
CA THR A 45 -3.77 4.07 16.51
C THR A 45 -5.12 4.73 16.29
N LYS A 46 -5.15 5.77 15.45
CA LYS A 46 -6.35 6.53 15.07
C LYS A 46 -6.73 6.35 13.60
N GLU A 47 -5.73 6.29 12.74
CA GLU A 47 -5.90 6.02 11.32
C GLU A 47 -4.79 5.11 10.80
N PHE A 48 -5.05 4.44 9.68
CA PHE A 48 -4.03 3.79 8.87
C PHE A 48 -3.86 4.49 7.51
N ALA A 49 -2.66 4.31 6.95
CA ALA A 49 -2.35 4.60 5.56
C ALA A 49 -1.65 3.38 4.93
N LEU A 50 -1.99 3.09 3.67
CA LEU A 50 -1.44 1.98 2.90
C LEU A 50 -0.84 2.50 1.59
N ILE A 51 0.37 2.06 1.27
CA ILE A 51 1.06 2.41 0.02
C ILE A 51 1.57 1.12 -0.64
N CYS A 52 1.30 0.94 -1.92
CA CYS A 52 2.00 -0.07 -2.73
C CYS A 52 3.05 0.63 -3.62
N HIS A 53 4.32 0.24 -3.47
CA HIS A 53 5.44 0.85 -4.18
C HIS A 53 6.40 -0.21 -4.74
N ASP A 54 6.78 -0.05 -6.00
CA ASP A 54 7.79 -0.84 -6.70
C ASP A 54 9.08 -0.02 -6.85
N PRO A 55 10.14 -0.31 -6.06
CA PRO A 55 11.43 0.35 -6.18
C PRO A 55 12.29 -0.21 -7.32
N ASP A 56 11.94 -1.35 -7.91
CA ASP A 56 12.69 -1.99 -8.99
C ASP A 56 12.30 -1.45 -10.37
N ALA A 57 11.19 -0.71 -10.45
CA ALA A 57 10.82 0.05 -11.64
C ALA A 57 12.00 0.94 -12.09
N PRO A 58 12.38 0.92 -13.38
CA PRO A 58 13.55 1.65 -13.90
C PRO A 58 13.27 3.16 -14.06
N LEU A 59 12.87 3.80 -12.96
CA LEU A 59 12.50 5.21 -12.83
C LEU A 59 13.20 5.81 -11.58
N PRO A 60 13.51 7.12 -11.57
CA PRO A 60 14.29 7.73 -10.49
C PRO A 60 13.72 7.57 -9.07
N TYR A 61 12.40 7.38 -8.95
CA TYR A 61 11.70 7.25 -7.68
C TYR A 61 10.89 5.95 -7.59
N GLY A 62 11.21 4.94 -8.42
CA GLY A 62 10.40 3.74 -8.60
C GLY A 62 8.99 4.05 -9.14
N PHE A 63 8.02 3.19 -8.84
CA PHE A 63 6.64 3.32 -9.30
C PHE A 63 5.63 3.12 -8.15
N THR A 64 4.60 3.97 -8.08
CA THR A 64 3.55 3.88 -7.05
C THR A 64 2.31 3.20 -7.63
N HIS A 65 1.93 2.07 -7.07
CA HIS A 65 0.80 1.24 -7.52
C HIS A 65 -0.48 1.48 -6.72
N TRP A 66 -0.37 1.96 -5.49
CA TRP A 66 -1.53 2.25 -4.65
C TRP A 66 -1.21 3.26 -3.56
N VAL A 67 -2.17 4.14 -3.27
CA VAL A 67 -2.11 5.10 -2.16
C VAL A 67 -3.50 5.14 -1.54
N VAL A 68 -3.62 4.74 -0.27
CA VAL A 68 -4.88 4.74 0.48
C VAL A 68 -4.63 5.33 1.86
N TYR A 69 -5.52 6.20 2.32
CA TYR A 69 -5.40 6.85 3.62
C TYR A 69 -6.76 7.24 4.19
N GLY A 70 -6.76 7.66 5.45
CA GLY A 70 -7.98 7.91 6.21
C GLY A 70 -8.73 6.61 6.51
N ILE A 71 -8.00 5.51 6.68
CA ILE A 71 -8.55 4.20 7.06
C ILE A 71 -8.79 4.24 8.58
N PRO A 72 -10.04 4.11 9.08
CA PRO A 72 -10.32 4.16 10.51
C PRO A 72 -9.60 3.06 11.30
N ALA A 73 -9.24 3.33 12.55
CA ALA A 73 -8.49 2.40 13.40
C ALA A 73 -9.20 1.06 13.71
N ASP A 74 -10.52 0.98 13.58
CA ASP A 74 -11.31 -0.24 13.77
C ASP A 74 -11.34 -1.15 12.53
N ILE A 75 -10.78 -0.68 11.40
CA ILE A 75 -10.61 -1.48 10.19
C ILE A 75 -9.32 -2.30 10.28
N ALA A 76 -9.44 -3.58 9.92
CA ALA A 76 -8.34 -4.57 9.97
C ALA A 76 -7.95 -5.12 8.58
N GLY A 77 -8.47 -4.53 7.51
CA GLY A 77 -8.16 -4.97 6.15
C GLY A 77 -8.92 -4.20 5.08
N ILE A 78 -8.51 -4.38 3.83
CA ILE A 78 -9.19 -3.93 2.62
C ILE A 78 -9.50 -5.16 1.79
N GLY A 79 -10.77 -5.39 1.48
CA GLY A 79 -11.19 -6.48 0.62
C GLY A 79 -10.71 -6.31 -0.83
N GLU A 80 -10.80 -7.39 -1.59
CA GLU A 80 -10.45 -7.40 -3.01
C GLU A 80 -11.25 -6.35 -3.78
N GLY A 81 -10.56 -5.45 -4.48
CA GLY A 81 -11.18 -4.36 -5.24
C GLY A 81 -11.94 -3.31 -4.40
N GLU A 82 -11.85 -3.34 -3.06
CA GLU A 82 -12.64 -2.47 -2.18
C GLU A 82 -12.00 -1.12 -1.87
N GLY A 83 -10.78 -0.84 -2.36
CA GLY A 83 -10.10 0.44 -2.20
C GLY A 83 -10.99 1.65 -2.55
N LYS A 84 -11.77 1.52 -3.64
CA LYS A 84 -12.68 2.56 -4.17
C LYS A 84 -13.90 2.86 -3.31
N LYS A 85 -14.27 2.00 -2.35
CA LYS A 85 -15.58 2.06 -1.68
C LYS A 85 -15.52 2.46 -0.22
N ALA A 86 -14.38 2.33 0.45
CA ALA A 86 -14.31 2.46 1.91
C ALA A 86 -13.33 3.55 2.41
N PHE A 87 -12.43 4.05 1.57
CA PHE A 87 -11.31 4.91 2.02
C PHE A 87 -10.99 6.02 1.02
N THR A 88 -10.08 6.91 1.40
CA THR A 88 -9.58 7.96 0.49
C THR A 88 -8.46 7.39 -0.36
N GLU A 89 -8.64 7.38 -1.68
CA GLU A 89 -7.60 6.97 -2.63
C GLU A 89 -6.80 8.17 -3.15
N GLY A 90 -5.48 7.97 -3.20
CA GLY A 90 -4.53 8.88 -3.80
C GLY A 90 -4.30 8.59 -5.28
N THR A 91 -3.26 9.21 -5.83
CA THR A 91 -2.88 9.11 -7.24
C THR A 91 -1.69 8.17 -7.41
N THR A 92 -1.81 7.24 -8.36
CA THR A 92 -0.76 6.28 -8.74
C THR A 92 0.28 6.89 -9.68
N GLY A 93 1.37 6.15 -9.94
CA GLY A 93 2.34 6.48 -10.99
C GLY A 93 1.75 6.48 -12.41
N TYR A 94 0.58 5.87 -12.62
CA TYR A 94 -0.19 5.95 -13.88
C TYR A 94 -0.93 7.28 -14.04
N GLY A 95 -1.01 8.11 -12.99
CA GLY A 95 -1.84 9.31 -12.97
C GLY A 95 -3.32 9.03 -12.69
N GLU A 96 -3.65 7.79 -12.32
CA GLU A 96 -5.02 7.34 -12.01
C GLU A 96 -5.23 7.24 -10.49
N GLN A 97 -6.48 7.38 -10.04
CA GLN A 97 -6.84 7.16 -8.64
C GLN A 97 -7.11 5.67 -8.36
N GLY A 98 -6.61 5.21 -7.22
CA GLY A 98 -6.82 3.86 -6.71
C GLY A 98 -5.70 2.89 -7.06
N TRP A 99 -6.06 1.65 -7.40
CA TRP A 99 -5.10 0.60 -7.74
C TRP A 99 -4.72 0.62 -9.22
N GLY A 100 -3.42 0.57 -9.48
CA GLY A 100 -2.86 0.16 -10.77
C GLY A 100 -1.88 -0.98 -10.54
N GLY A 101 -2.16 -2.15 -11.10
CA GLY A 101 -1.41 -3.38 -10.83
C GLY A 101 0.04 -3.41 -11.37
N PRO A 102 0.80 -4.46 -11.04
CA PRO A 102 2.10 -4.75 -11.67
C PRO A 102 2.07 -4.70 -13.20
N ALA A 103 3.10 -4.09 -13.80
CA ALA A 103 3.36 -4.12 -15.24
C ALA A 103 4.87 -3.96 -15.51
N PRO A 104 5.74 -4.84 -14.98
CA PRO A 104 7.17 -4.71 -15.14
C PRO A 104 7.58 -4.90 -16.61
N PRO A 105 8.68 -4.31 -17.09
CA PRO A 105 9.14 -4.54 -18.46
C PRO A 105 9.53 -6.02 -18.68
N PRO A 106 9.16 -6.65 -19.82
CA PRO A 106 9.54 -8.03 -20.12
C PRO A 106 11.05 -8.26 -20.03
N GLY A 107 11.46 -9.29 -19.30
CA GLY A 107 12.87 -9.66 -19.15
C GLY A 107 13.72 -8.72 -18.26
N HIS A 108 13.12 -7.75 -17.56
CA HIS A 108 13.84 -6.92 -16.58
C HIS A 108 14.13 -7.67 -15.26
N GLY A 109 13.50 -8.84 -15.07
CA GLY A 109 13.60 -9.66 -13.86
C GLY A 109 12.43 -9.43 -12.90
N PRO A 110 12.45 -10.07 -11.72
CA PRO A 110 11.40 -9.91 -10.72
C PRO A 110 11.43 -8.52 -10.08
N HIS A 111 10.28 -7.85 -10.12
CA HIS A 111 10.02 -6.63 -9.38
C HIS A 111 9.36 -6.96 -8.03
N HIS A 112 9.66 -6.16 -7.01
CA HIS A 112 9.13 -6.28 -5.65
C HIS A 112 8.11 -5.19 -5.38
N TYR A 113 6.89 -5.59 -5.07
CA TYR A 113 5.78 -4.68 -4.78
C TYR A 113 5.61 -4.60 -3.27
N TYR A 114 6.07 -3.51 -2.68
CA TYR A 114 6.01 -3.27 -1.23
C TYR A 114 4.69 -2.65 -0.84
N PHE A 115 3.88 -3.42 -0.12
CA PHE A 115 2.68 -2.95 0.57
C PHE A 115 3.09 -2.47 1.97
N TRP A 116 3.30 -1.16 2.10
CA TRP A 116 3.59 -0.50 3.36
C TRP A 116 2.30 -0.10 4.07
N LEU A 117 2.15 -0.52 5.31
CA LEU A 117 1.08 -0.10 6.20
C LEU A 117 1.66 0.78 7.31
N TYR A 118 1.06 1.94 7.53
CA TYR A 118 1.42 2.88 8.58
C TYR A 118 0.24 3.02 9.55
N ALA A 119 0.51 2.88 10.84
CA ALA A 119 -0.41 3.27 11.91
C ALA A 119 -0.10 4.70 12.36
N LEU A 120 -1.13 5.52 12.49
CA LEU A 120 -1.03 6.95 12.79
C LEU A 120 -1.66 7.28 14.16
N ASP A 121 -1.05 8.21 14.90
CA ASP A 121 -1.55 8.66 16.22
C ASP A 121 -2.69 9.69 16.17
N THR A 122 -3.07 10.13 14.96
CA THR A 122 -4.06 11.19 14.76
C THR A 122 -4.91 10.96 13.52
N VAL A 123 -6.04 11.67 13.46
CA VAL A 123 -6.93 11.76 12.30
C VAL A 123 -6.55 13.00 11.49
N LEU A 124 -6.10 12.84 10.25
CA LEU A 124 -5.55 13.95 9.45
C LEU A 124 -6.57 14.63 8.53
N ASN A 125 -7.71 14.00 8.24
CA ASN A 125 -8.74 14.53 7.34
C ASN A 125 -8.19 14.98 5.97
N LEU A 126 -7.25 14.21 5.42
CA LEU A 126 -6.58 14.52 4.16
C LEU A 126 -7.56 14.48 2.98
N LYS A 127 -7.41 15.42 2.05
CA LYS A 127 -8.22 15.46 0.82
C LYS A 127 -7.81 14.34 -0.15
N PRO A 128 -8.73 13.84 -1.00
CA PRO A 128 -8.41 12.83 -2.01
C PRO A 128 -7.37 13.30 -3.03
N GLY A 129 -6.69 12.33 -3.67
CA GLY A 129 -5.78 12.57 -4.79
C GLY A 129 -4.32 12.85 -4.45
N LEU A 130 -3.89 12.67 -3.19
CA LEU A 130 -2.47 12.83 -2.82
C LEU A 130 -1.58 11.81 -3.57
N THR A 131 -0.40 12.24 -3.97
CA THR A 131 0.66 11.30 -4.39
C THR A 131 1.26 10.60 -3.17
N ARG A 132 2.06 9.55 -3.42
CA ARG A 132 2.84 8.87 -2.37
C ARG A 132 3.67 9.84 -1.55
N GLU A 133 4.39 10.75 -2.21
CA GLU A 133 5.28 11.72 -1.58
C GLU A 133 4.49 12.71 -0.72
N GLN A 134 3.39 13.25 -1.25
CA GLN A 134 2.53 14.16 -0.49
C GLN A 134 1.91 13.49 0.74
N LEU A 135 1.52 12.22 0.63
CA LEU A 135 1.01 11.46 1.76
C LEU A 135 2.12 11.23 2.80
N LEU A 136 3.31 10.79 2.38
CA LEU A 136 4.44 10.55 3.27
C LEU A 136 4.83 11.82 4.03
N ASP A 137 4.90 12.96 3.35
CA ASP A 137 5.17 14.26 3.98
C ASP A 137 4.09 14.64 5.00
N ALA A 138 2.81 14.37 4.68
CA ALA A 138 1.69 14.68 5.56
C ALA A 138 1.61 13.80 6.82
N ILE A 139 2.08 12.55 6.75
CA ILE A 139 2.00 11.59 7.87
C ILE A 139 3.29 11.47 8.68
N ALA A 140 4.41 12.04 8.21
CA ALA A 140 5.75 11.77 8.72
C ALA A 140 5.90 11.87 10.24
N ASP A 141 5.31 12.90 10.85
CA ASP A 141 5.38 13.15 12.30
C ASP A 141 4.36 12.34 13.12
N HIS A 142 3.46 11.60 12.45
CA HIS A 142 2.34 10.88 13.04
C HIS A 142 2.47 9.35 12.98
N VAL A 143 3.47 8.83 12.26
CA VAL A 143 3.68 7.38 12.16
C VAL A 143 4.15 6.83 13.51
N THR A 144 3.32 6.01 14.13
CA THR A 144 3.68 5.30 15.37
C THR A 144 4.38 3.99 15.09
N VAL A 145 3.92 3.21 14.11
CA VAL A 145 4.56 1.97 13.67
C VAL A 145 4.25 1.72 12.20
N GLN A 146 5.11 0.96 11.53
CA GLN A 146 4.89 0.50 10.17
C GLN A 146 5.11 -1.00 10.02
N ALA A 147 4.44 -1.59 9.04
CA ALA A 147 4.62 -2.98 8.63
C ALA A 147 4.71 -3.06 7.10
N ARG A 148 5.21 -4.20 6.59
CA ARG A 148 5.25 -4.44 5.15
C ARG A 148 4.93 -5.88 4.77
N LEU A 149 4.30 -6.02 3.61
CA LEU A 149 4.22 -7.23 2.81
C LEU A 149 4.91 -6.95 1.48
N VAL A 150 5.67 -7.90 0.96
CA VAL A 150 6.30 -7.79 -0.35
C VAL A 150 5.78 -8.92 -1.22
N GLY A 151 5.12 -8.59 -2.33
CA GLY A 151 4.82 -9.54 -3.40
C GLY A 151 5.84 -9.39 -4.53
N ILE A 152 5.98 -10.41 -5.38
CA ILE A 152 6.83 -10.32 -6.57
C ILE A 152 6.01 -10.50 -7.85
N TYR A 153 6.46 -9.91 -8.95
CA TYR A 153 5.91 -10.20 -10.27
C TYR A 153 6.97 -9.99 -11.36
N GLU A 154 6.91 -10.79 -12.42
CA GLU A 154 7.77 -10.70 -13.61
C GLU A 154 7.00 -11.16 -14.85
N LEU A 155 7.37 -10.57 -16.00
CA LEU A 155 6.92 -10.92 -17.35
C LEU A 155 7.97 -11.73 -18.12
#